data_AF-A0A3D5EPY6-F1
#
_entry.id   AF-A0A3D5EPY6-F1
#
_cell.length_a   1.000
_cell.length_b   1.000
_cell.length_c   1.000
_cell.angle_alpha   90.00
_cell.angle_beta   90.00
_cell.angle_gamma   90.00
#
_symmetry.space_group_name_H-M   'P 1'
#
loop_
_entity.id
_entity.type
_entity.pdbx_description
1 polymer ?
#
loop_
_entity_poly.entity_id
_entity_poly.type
_entity_poly.pdbx_seq_one_letter_code
_entity_poly.pdbx_strand_id
1 'polypeptide(L)'
;MFEFTPSDITLFSVSYSERKNANKELLEIFEKTLELLKSKEKLARKDFEYVYLAVLSDNIIKIGGSNSIKNLEKRLKTHHSEYPSLKNDCCHKVDSYRSVEKVLKAMFSSKFPIYEYRYSDPKKKSELGRGEYFSIGKSKQKLAKHVFEETIALVLKDI
;
A
#
# COMPACT_ATOMS: atom_id res chain seq x y z
N MET A 1 42.60 4.88 4.42
CA MET A 1 42.25 3.50 4.81
C MET A 1 42.25 3.52 6.33
N PHE A 2 41.09 3.46 6.97
CA PHE A 2 41.00 3.48 8.43
C PHE A 2 41.03 2.03 8.92
N GLU A 3 42.17 1.61 9.45
CA GLU A 3 42.32 0.33 10.13
C GLU A 3 41.90 0.50 11.59
N PHE A 4 40.83 -0.17 12.00
CA PHE A 4 40.45 -0.29 13.41
C PHE A 4 41.31 -1.37 14.05
N THR A 5 41.99 -1.03 15.15
CA THR A 5 42.72 -2.01 15.95
C THR A 5 41.82 -2.57 17.05
N PRO A 6 41.98 -3.83 17.49
CA PRO A 6 41.18 -4.41 18.58
C PRO A 6 41.25 -3.60 19.90
N SER A 7 42.26 -2.75 20.06
CA SER A 7 42.45 -1.80 21.16
C SER A 7 41.44 -0.64 21.18
N ASP A 8 40.72 -0.39 20.08
CA ASP A 8 39.75 0.71 19.98
C ASP A 8 38.38 0.34 20.60
N ILE A 9 38.20 -0.91 21.05
CA ILE A 9 36.99 -1.37 21.74
C ILE A 9 37.22 -1.28 23.26
N THR A 10 36.79 -0.17 23.85
CA THR A 10 36.66 -0.06 25.31
C THR A 10 35.43 -0.86 25.76
N LEU A 11 35.66 -2.06 26.30
CA LEU A 11 34.62 -2.84 26.99
C LEU A 11 34.30 -2.17 28.33
N PHE A 12 33.26 -1.34 28.36
CA PHE A 12 32.69 -0.85 29.60
C PHE A 12 32.00 -2.02 30.33
N SER A 13 32.54 -2.40 31.50
CA SER A 13 31.90 -3.39 32.35
C SER A 13 30.73 -2.74 33.09
N VAL A 14 29.51 -2.98 32.59
CA VAL A 14 28.29 -2.51 33.22
C VAL A 14 27.96 -3.42 34.41
N SER A 15 27.72 -2.84 35.59
CA SER A 15 27.39 -3.61 36.79
C SER A 15 26.09 -4.41 36.59
N TYR A 16 25.90 -5.46 37.38
CA TYR A 16 24.68 -6.27 37.32
C TYR A 16 23.43 -5.43 37.64
N SER A 17 23.54 -4.51 38.61
CA SER A 17 22.45 -3.59 39.00
C SER A 17 22.08 -2.62 37.88
N GLU A 18 23.06 -2.05 37.18
CA GLU A 18 22.81 -1.16 36.04
C GLU A 18 22.14 -1.90 34.89
N ARG A 19 22.58 -3.12 34.57
CA ARG A 19 21.92 -3.97 33.56
C ARG A 19 20.49 -4.33 33.95
N LYS A 20 20.25 -4.65 35.22
CA LYS A 20 18.92 -4.96 35.74
C LYS A 20 17.99 -3.76 35.65
N ASN A 21 18.49 -2.56 35.96
CA ASN A 21 17.71 -1.32 35.87
C ASN A 21 17.39 -0.97 34.41
N ALA A 22 18.38 -1.04 33.51
CA ALA A 22 18.17 -0.80 32.08
C ALA A 22 17.14 -1.77 31.47
N ASN A 23 17.19 -3.06 31.85
CA ASN A 23 16.19 -4.04 31.41
C ASN A 23 14.78 -3.72 31.93
N LYS A 24 14.67 -3.22 33.16
CA LYS A 24 13.37 -2.80 33.72
C LYS A 24 12.80 -1.60 32.95
N GLU A 25 13.62 -0.60 32.67
CA GLU A 25 13.22 0.58 31.89
C GLU A 25 12.80 0.20 30.46
N LEU A 26 13.54 -0.71 29.81
CA LEU A 26 13.19 -1.22 28.48
C LEU A 26 11.85 -1.98 28.48
N LEU A 27 11.58 -2.78 29.52
CA LEU A 27 10.30 -3.45 29.68
C LEU A 27 9.16 -2.45 29.86
N GLU A 28 9.34 -1.43 30.69
CA GLU A 28 8.33 -0.38 30.87
C GLU A 28 8.07 0.40 29.57
N ILE A 29 9.10 0.69 28.77
CA ILE A 29 8.96 1.32 27.46
C ILE A 29 8.22 0.39 26.49
N PHE A 30 8.55 -0.90 26.49
CA PHE A 30 7.89 -1.89 25.65
C PHE A 30 6.40 -2.03 25.98
N GLU A 31 6.06 -2.11 27.26
CA GLU A 31 4.67 -2.19 27.74
C GLU A 31 3.88 -0.92 27.39
N LYS A 32 4.45 0.27 27.63
CA LYS A 32 3.83 1.55 27.23
C LYS A 32 3.63 1.64 25.72
N THR A 33 4.58 1.14 24.93
CA THR A 33 4.47 1.10 23.47
C THR A 33 3.38 0.12 23.02
N LEU A 34 3.27 -1.05 23.66
CA LEU A 34 2.20 -2.01 23.42
C LEU A 34 0.83 -1.43 23.78
N GLU A 35 0.70 -0.70 24.89
CA GLU A 35 -0.55 -0.02 25.25
C GLU A 35 -0.91 1.10 24.28
N LEU A 36 0.07 1.86 23.79
CA LEU A 36 -0.13 2.86 22.74
C LEU A 36 -0.57 2.22 21.40
N LEU A 37 -0.03 1.05 21.06
CA LEU A 37 -0.46 0.28 19.88
C LEU A 37 -1.89 -0.25 20.05
N LYS A 38 -2.20 -0.86 21.20
CA LYS A 38 -3.54 -1.38 21.53
C LYS A 38 -4.59 -0.28 21.64
N SER A 39 -4.24 0.89 22.17
CA SER A 39 -5.16 2.04 22.27
C SER A 39 -5.39 2.72 20.92
N LYS A 40 -4.39 2.72 20.01
CA LYS A 40 -4.59 3.12 18.61
C LYS A 40 -5.47 2.14 17.84
N GLU A 41 -5.39 0.84 18.12
CA GLU A 41 -6.31 -0.16 17.54
C GLU A 41 -7.75 0.02 18.04
N LYS A 42 -7.94 0.41 19.31
CA LYS A 42 -9.28 0.57 19.91
C LYS A 42 -10.09 1.76 19.40
N LEU A 43 -9.48 2.70 18.66
CA LEU A 43 -10.15 3.87 18.08
C LEU A 43 -10.57 3.68 16.62
N ALA A 44 -10.31 2.51 16.04
CA ALA A 44 -10.77 2.16 14.70
C ALA A 44 -11.74 0.97 14.79
N ARG A 45 -12.92 1.18 15.39
CA ARG A 45 -14.11 0.42 14.95
C ARG A 45 -14.41 0.90 13.54
N LYS A 46 -13.67 0.31 12.60
CA LYS A 46 -13.64 0.68 11.20
C LYS A 46 -15.00 0.38 10.59
N ASP A 47 -15.60 1.40 9.99
CA ASP A 47 -16.40 1.17 8.80
C ASP A 47 -15.59 0.25 7.90
N PHE A 48 -16.19 -0.86 7.49
CA PHE A 48 -15.53 -1.78 6.60
C PHE A 48 -15.02 -1.03 5.37
N GLU A 49 -13.73 -1.17 5.08
CA GLU A 49 -13.13 -0.54 3.91
C GLU A 49 -13.30 -1.45 2.70
N TYR A 50 -13.14 -0.88 1.51
CA TYR A 50 -13.22 -1.66 0.28
C TYR A 50 -12.03 -1.32 -0.60
N VAL A 51 -11.49 -2.35 -1.25
CA VAL A 51 -10.47 -2.23 -2.29
C VAL A 51 -11.08 -2.61 -3.64
N TYR A 52 -10.74 -1.84 -4.66
CA TYR A 52 -11.33 -1.94 -5.99
C TYR A 52 -10.26 -2.20 -7.04
N LEU A 53 -10.65 -2.95 -8.05
CA LEU A 53 -10.01 -2.99 -9.35
C LEU A 53 -10.90 -2.22 -10.32
N ALA A 54 -10.39 -1.10 -10.83
CA ALA A 54 -11.09 -0.24 -11.78
C ALA A 54 -10.36 -0.21 -13.12
N VAL A 55 -11.12 -0.31 -14.21
CA VAL A 55 -10.61 -0.27 -15.59
C VAL A 55 -10.96 1.08 -16.21
N LEU A 56 -9.97 1.71 -16.88
CA LEU A 56 -10.12 2.94 -17.65
C LEU A 56 -9.80 2.67 -19.13
N SER A 57 -10.68 3.12 -20.04
CA SER A 57 -10.50 3.06 -21.52
C SER A 57 -9.91 1.74 -22.02
N ASP A 58 -10.42 0.62 -21.50
CA ASP A 58 -10.10 -0.76 -21.91
C ASP A 58 -8.64 -1.22 -21.76
N ASN A 59 -7.69 -0.40 -21.30
CA ASN A 59 -6.27 -0.79 -21.26
C ASN A 59 -5.52 -0.32 -20.00
N ILE A 60 -6.20 0.37 -19.09
CA ILE A 60 -5.59 0.92 -17.87
C ILE A 60 -6.33 0.36 -16.67
N ILE A 61 -5.60 -0.11 -15.67
CA ILE A 61 -6.15 -0.63 -14.42
C ILE A 61 -5.67 0.23 -13.26
N LYS A 62 -6.59 0.63 -12.38
CA LYS A 62 -6.30 1.24 -11.08
C LYS A 62 -6.69 0.28 -9.97
N ILE A 63 -5.81 0.15 -8.99
CA ILE A 63 -6.09 -0.51 -7.72
C ILE A 63 -6.10 0.56 -6.63
N GLY A 64 -7.16 0.59 -5.82
CA GLY A 64 -7.25 1.52 -4.70
C GLY A 64 -8.54 1.39 -3.90
N GLY A 65 -8.60 2.10 -2.76
CA GLY A 65 -9.78 2.10 -1.91
C GLY A 65 -10.96 2.93 -2.43
N SER A 66 -12.13 2.83 -1.77
CA SER A 66 -13.36 3.58 -2.10
C SER A 66 -13.13 5.07 -2.38
N ASN A 67 -12.37 5.73 -1.51
CA ASN A 67 -12.09 7.16 -1.64
C ASN A 67 -11.12 7.46 -2.79
N SER A 68 -10.18 6.56 -3.09
CA SER A 68 -9.24 6.68 -4.20
C SER A 68 -9.96 6.64 -5.55
N ILE A 69 -10.97 5.76 -5.68
CA ILE A 69 -11.78 5.65 -6.90
C ILE A 69 -12.75 6.84 -7.06
N LYS A 70 -13.45 7.26 -5.99
CA LYS A 70 -14.31 8.45 -6.02
C LYS A 70 -13.55 9.72 -6.41
N ASN A 71 -12.35 9.90 -5.85
CA ASN A 71 -11.49 11.03 -6.17
C ASN A 71 -10.94 10.95 -7.60
N LEU A 72 -10.67 9.75 -8.11
CA LEU A 72 -10.28 9.56 -9.50
C LEU A 72 -11.39 10.04 -10.45
N GLU A 73 -12.63 9.56 -10.27
CA GLU A 73 -13.74 9.94 -11.14
C GLU A 73 -13.99 11.46 -11.12
N LYS A 74 -13.96 12.07 -9.91
CA LYS A 74 -14.08 13.52 -9.76
C LYS A 74 -12.94 14.25 -10.48
N ARG A 75 -11.69 13.80 -10.35
CA ARG A 75 -10.53 14.38 -11.05
C ARG A 75 -10.69 14.27 -12.57
N LEU A 76 -11.14 13.12 -13.06
CA LEU A 76 -11.38 12.88 -14.48
C LEU A 76 -12.43 13.85 -15.03
N LYS A 77 -13.58 13.99 -14.36
CA LYS A 77 -14.64 14.94 -14.76
C LYS A 77 -14.22 16.41 -14.67
N THR A 78 -13.45 16.77 -13.64
CA THR A 78 -13.09 18.17 -13.38
C THR A 78 -12.03 18.68 -14.35
N HIS A 79 -11.16 17.80 -14.83
CA HIS A 79 -9.96 18.22 -15.55
C HIS A 79 -9.93 17.82 -17.02
N HIS A 80 -10.84 16.96 -17.47
CA HIS A 80 -10.83 16.43 -18.83
C HIS A 80 -12.19 16.68 -19.49
N SER A 81 -12.17 17.35 -20.65
CA SER A 81 -13.38 17.63 -21.45
C SER A 81 -13.99 16.32 -22.00
N GLU A 82 -13.12 15.35 -22.30
CA GLU A 82 -13.45 13.96 -22.62
C GLU A 82 -12.59 13.07 -21.72
N TYR A 83 -13.19 12.11 -21.01
CA TYR A 83 -12.48 11.25 -20.07
C TYR A 83 -12.75 9.76 -20.31
N PRO A 84 -11.77 8.87 -20.00
CA PRO A 84 -11.95 7.43 -20.03
C PRO A 84 -13.21 7.00 -19.28
N SER A 85 -13.99 6.08 -19.85
CA SER A 85 -15.02 5.40 -19.07
C SER A 85 -14.36 4.65 -17.91
N LEU A 86 -14.82 4.92 -16.69
CA LEU A 86 -14.39 4.24 -15.49
C LEU A 86 -15.35 3.10 -15.22
N LYS A 87 -14.85 1.86 -15.23
CA LYS A 87 -15.62 0.68 -14.86
C LYS A 87 -15.00 0.02 -13.64
N ASN A 88 -15.75 -0.03 -12.55
CA ASN A 88 -15.38 -0.87 -11.40
C ASN A 88 -15.65 -2.32 -11.80
N ASP A 89 -14.60 -3.13 -11.88
CA ASP A 89 -14.71 -4.51 -12.36
C ASP A 89 -14.79 -5.51 -11.20
N CYS A 90 -14.10 -5.24 -10.09
CA CYS A 90 -14.12 -6.05 -8.87
C CYS A 90 -14.03 -5.17 -7.62
N CYS A 91 -14.67 -5.59 -6.52
CA CYS A 91 -14.54 -4.93 -5.22
C CYS A 91 -14.59 -5.95 -4.08
N HIS A 92 -13.73 -5.77 -3.07
CA HIS A 92 -13.69 -6.61 -1.89
C HIS A 92 -13.69 -5.80 -0.61
N LYS A 93 -14.42 -6.30 0.38
CA LYS A 93 -14.51 -5.75 1.72
C LYS A 93 -13.30 -6.20 2.53
N VAL A 94 -12.62 -5.27 3.19
CA VAL A 94 -11.36 -5.52 3.89
C VAL A 94 -11.28 -4.65 5.15
N ASP A 95 -10.49 -5.10 6.12
CA ASP A 95 -10.27 -4.32 7.35
C ASP A 95 -9.36 -3.11 7.13
N SER A 96 -8.52 -3.11 6.10
CA SER A 96 -7.63 -1.98 5.77
C SER A 96 -7.28 -2.00 4.29
N TYR A 97 -7.92 -1.15 3.47
CA TYR A 97 -7.62 -1.11 2.05
C TYR A 97 -6.16 -0.73 1.81
N ARG A 98 -5.54 0.07 2.68
CA ARG A 98 -4.14 0.51 2.51
C ARG A 98 -3.15 -0.66 2.56
N SER A 99 -3.37 -1.61 3.47
CA SER A 99 -2.49 -2.78 3.59
C SER A 99 -2.68 -3.69 2.39
N VAL A 100 -3.94 -3.98 2.05
CA VAL A 100 -4.29 -4.85 0.92
C VAL A 100 -3.87 -4.25 -0.43
N GLU A 101 -4.04 -2.95 -0.63
CA GLU A 101 -3.62 -2.21 -1.83
C GLU A 101 -2.12 -2.34 -2.07
N LYS A 102 -1.28 -2.26 -1.02
CA LYS A 102 0.18 -2.41 -1.17
C LYS A 102 0.55 -3.81 -1.67
N VAL A 103 -0.06 -4.84 -1.10
CA VAL A 103 0.17 -6.24 -1.50
C VAL A 103 -0.29 -6.45 -2.94
N LEU A 104 -1.49 -6.00 -3.27
CA LEU A 104 -2.04 -6.08 -4.62
C LEU A 104 -1.15 -5.36 -5.64
N LYS A 105 -0.69 -4.14 -5.32
CA LYS A 105 0.22 -3.41 -6.20
C LYS A 105 1.53 -4.15 -6.40
N ALA A 106 2.12 -4.72 -5.35
CA ALA A 106 3.33 -5.52 -5.46
C ALA A 106 3.12 -6.77 -6.34
N MET A 107 2.00 -7.48 -6.16
CA MET A 107 1.64 -8.65 -6.98
C MET A 107 1.39 -8.27 -8.44
N PHE A 108 0.74 -7.13 -8.68
CA PHE A 108 0.54 -6.64 -10.05
C PHE A 108 1.87 -6.23 -10.69
N SER A 109 2.75 -5.57 -9.96
CA SER A 109 4.09 -5.18 -10.41
C SER A 109 4.97 -6.38 -10.75
N SER A 110 4.77 -7.55 -10.12
CA SER A 110 5.53 -8.76 -10.43
C SER A 110 4.96 -9.57 -11.61
N LYS A 111 3.64 -9.46 -11.86
CA LYS A 111 2.94 -10.23 -12.91
C LYS A 111 2.72 -9.46 -14.21
N PHE A 112 2.62 -8.14 -14.12
CA PHE A 112 2.39 -7.28 -15.27
C PHE A 112 3.56 -6.32 -15.44
N PRO A 113 4.05 -6.14 -16.67
CA PRO A 113 4.98 -5.07 -16.96
C PRO A 113 4.33 -3.73 -16.58
N ILE A 114 4.97 -3.00 -15.68
CA ILE A 114 4.55 -1.64 -15.34
C ILE A 114 5.02 -0.76 -16.49
N TYR A 115 4.16 -0.54 -17.47
CA TYR A 115 4.42 0.53 -18.44
C TYR A 115 4.02 1.85 -17.82
N GLU A 116 4.91 2.84 -17.85
CA GLU A 116 4.55 4.23 -17.63
C GLU A 116 3.55 4.64 -18.72
N TYR A 117 2.26 4.49 -18.45
CA TYR A 117 1.27 5.08 -19.32
C TYR A 117 1.21 6.56 -19.03
N ARG A 118 1.86 7.34 -19.91
CA ARG A 118 1.61 8.78 -19.99
C ARG A 118 0.24 8.96 -20.63
N TYR A 119 -0.80 8.98 -19.81
CA TYR A 119 -2.03 9.61 -20.23
C TYR A 119 -1.73 11.10 -20.41
N SER A 120 -1.47 11.47 -21.66
CA SER A 120 -1.22 12.83 -22.09
C SER A 120 -2.57 13.50 -22.34
N ASP A 121 -3.01 14.36 -21.42
CA ASP A 121 -4.13 15.27 -21.68
C ASP A 121 -3.60 16.53 -22.38
N PRO A 122 -4.15 16.92 -23.55
CA PRO A 122 -3.77 18.16 -24.23
C PRO A 122 -3.99 19.45 -23.41
N LYS A 123 -4.74 19.43 -22.29
CA LYS A 123 -5.02 20.61 -21.44
C LYS A 123 -4.41 20.59 -20.04
N LYS A 124 -3.64 19.56 -19.63
CA LYS A 124 -3.09 19.51 -18.27
C LYS A 124 -1.59 19.17 -18.20
N LYS A 125 -0.83 20.01 -17.47
CA LYS A 125 0.62 19.91 -17.24
C LYS A 125 1.06 18.81 -16.25
N SER A 126 0.17 17.99 -15.69
CA SER A 126 0.56 16.99 -14.69
C SER A 126 -0.14 15.66 -14.87
N GLU A 127 0.69 14.63 -15.06
CA GLU A 127 0.37 13.25 -15.34
C GLU A 127 -0.44 12.56 -14.23
N LEU A 128 -1.12 11.47 -14.60
CA LEU A 128 -1.53 10.43 -13.66
C LEU A 128 -0.32 10.02 -12.81
N GLY A 129 -0.48 9.91 -11.48
CA GLY A 129 0.65 9.68 -10.58
C GLY A 129 1.39 8.37 -10.90
N ARG A 130 2.72 8.39 -10.90
CA ARG A 130 3.54 7.19 -11.07
C ARG A 130 3.18 6.16 -10.00
N GLY A 131 2.96 4.90 -10.41
CA GLY A 131 2.58 3.80 -9.50
C GLY A 131 1.10 3.78 -9.08
N GLU A 132 0.26 4.68 -9.63
CA GLU A 132 -1.18 4.68 -9.36
C GLU A 132 -1.99 3.82 -10.35
N TYR A 133 -1.41 3.48 -11.51
CA TYR A 133 -2.09 2.78 -12.62
C TYR A 133 -1.18 1.73 -13.27
N PHE A 134 -1.79 0.70 -13.85
CA PHE A 134 -1.15 -0.37 -14.59
C PHE A 134 -1.67 -0.37 -16.03
N SER A 135 -0.78 -0.27 -17.02
CA SER A 135 -1.13 -0.39 -18.43
C SER A 135 -1.26 -1.86 -18.81
N ILE A 136 -2.47 -2.39 -18.74
CA ILE A 136 -2.78 -3.80 -19.00
C ILE A 136 -3.76 -3.84 -20.17
N GLY A 137 -3.27 -4.25 -21.34
CA GLY A 137 -4.10 -4.35 -22.53
C GLY A 137 -5.31 -5.28 -22.33
N LYS A 138 -6.38 -5.01 -23.07
CA LYS A 138 -7.67 -5.73 -22.99
C LYS A 138 -7.56 -7.26 -22.94
N SER A 139 -6.63 -7.86 -23.68
CA SER A 139 -6.39 -9.32 -23.71
C SER A 139 -5.91 -9.89 -22.36
N LYS A 140 -5.25 -9.08 -21.52
CA LYS A 140 -4.70 -9.48 -20.22
C LYS A 140 -5.60 -9.09 -19.04
N GLN A 141 -6.73 -8.42 -19.26
CA GLN A 141 -7.64 -8.01 -18.19
C GLN A 141 -8.21 -9.18 -17.39
N LYS A 142 -8.57 -10.29 -18.07
CA LYS A 142 -9.03 -11.51 -17.37
C LYS A 142 -7.97 -12.05 -16.41
N LEU A 143 -6.71 -12.04 -16.84
CA LEU A 143 -5.59 -12.44 -15.99
C LEU A 143 -5.39 -11.45 -14.83
N ALA A 144 -5.50 -10.14 -15.07
CA ALA A 144 -5.41 -9.13 -14.02
C ALA A 144 -6.51 -9.29 -12.96
N LYS A 145 -7.74 -9.53 -13.39
CA LYS A 145 -8.86 -9.86 -12.50
C LYS A 145 -8.56 -11.13 -11.69
N HIS A 146 -8.07 -12.18 -12.33
CA HIS A 146 -7.72 -13.42 -11.64
C HIS A 146 -6.62 -13.21 -10.57
N VAL A 147 -5.54 -12.50 -10.92
CA VAL A 147 -4.46 -12.15 -9.97
C VAL A 147 -5.00 -11.33 -8.79
N PHE A 148 -5.91 -10.40 -9.05
CA PHE A 148 -6.56 -9.60 -8.00
C PHE A 148 -7.37 -10.49 -7.04
N GLU A 149 -8.24 -11.36 -7.58
CA GLU A 149 -9.07 -12.27 -6.79
C GLU A 149 -8.22 -13.26 -5.97
N GLU A 150 -7.18 -13.87 -6.57
CA GLU A 150 -6.29 -14.79 -5.88
C GLU A 150 -5.51 -14.10 -4.76
N THR A 151 -4.99 -12.88 -5.03
CA THR A 151 -4.24 -12.13 -4.02
C THR A 151 -5.15 -11.74 -2.85
N ILE A 152 -6.39 -11.31 -3.12
CA ILE A 152 -7.37 -11.03 -2.07
C ILE A 152 -7.66 -12.29 -1.25
N ALA A 153 -7.89 -13.42 -1.91
CA ALA A 153 -8.19 -14.67 -1.23
C ALA A 153 -7.03 -15.12 -0.32
N LEU A 154 -5.78 -14.88 -0.70
CA LEU A 154 -4.61 -15.15 0.16
C LEU A 154 -4.58 -14.20 1.35
N VAL A 155 -4.71 -12.89 1.11
CA VAL A 155 -4.64 -11.87 2.16
C VAL A 155 -5.79 -12.00 3.18
N LEU A 156 -6.97 -12.44 2.75
CA LEU A 156 -8.13 -12.63 3.62
C LEU A 156 -8.20 -14.01 4.29
N LYS A 157 -7.44 -15.01 3.84
CA LYS A 157 -7.37 -16.33 4.48
C LYS A 157 -6.43 -16.36 5.70
N ASP A 158 -5.51 -15.40 5.78
CA ASP A 158 -4.53 -15.29 6.86
C ASP A 158 -4.93 -14.29 7.97
N ILE A 159 -6.22 -13.91 8.03
CA ILE A 159 -6.86 -13.10 9.09
C ILE A 159 -7.93 -13.95 9.78
#